data_AF-A0A838HS76-F1
#
_entry.id   AF-A0A838HS76-F1
#
_cell.length_a   1.000
_cell.length_b   1.000
_cell.length_c   1.000
_cell.angle_alpha   90.00
_cell.angle_beta   90.00
_cell.angle_gamma   90.00
#
_symmetry.space_group_name_H-M   'P 1'
#
loop_
_entity.id
_entity.type
_entity.pdbx_description
1 polymer ?
#
loop_
_entity_poly.entity_id
_entity_poly.type
_entity_poly.pdbx_seq_one_letter_code
_entity_poly.pdbx_strand_id
1 'polypeptide(L)'
;MTAAAFPRKLDASGGSSRATAALWGLVGLGGALYAGVTAALFADAAGPARWTAVLAGGALLGAGWWLAPRTDPRDGLIAVAVGAVLFRLLLLPAPGGSTDVYRYLWDGRVQAAGINPYAHAPTDPALVGLRDRTVWPRINHRDDRTIYPPAAQATFRAAHAIGLRTPTGFTAVVIAADLAAIGLLVRLVRRAGRDPRLAVVYAWHPLALLGFAHAAHLESFVVLAVLAAALAWTAGRLEQVRCWDWRRR
;
A
#
# COMPACT_ATOMS: atom_id res chain seq x y z
N MET A 1 -18.37 -42.30 -39.19
CA MET A 1 -17.44 -41.65 -38.23
C MET A 1 -17.89 -40.21 -38.07
N THR A 2 -18.59 -39.95 -36.97
CA THR A 2 -19.22 -38.68 -36.62
C THR A 2 -18.18 -37.70 -36.10
N ALA A 3 -18.07 -36.54 -36.75
CA ALA A 3 -17.28 -35.41 -36.26
C ALA A 3 -17.92 -34.90 -34.96
N ALA A 4 -17.19 -34.99 -33.85
CA ALA A 4 -17.61 -34.44 -32.56
C ALA A 4 -17.73 -32.92 -32.69
N ALA A 5 -18.94 -32.42 -32.47
CA ALA A 5 -19.23 -31.00 -32.37
C ALA A 5 -18.43 -30.38 -31.22
N PHE A 6 -17.62 -29.37 -31.52
CA PHE A 6 -17.09 -28.47 -30.51
C PHE A 6 -18.26 -27.86 -29.71
N PRO A 7 -18.23 -27.87 -28.37
CA PRO A 7 -19.28 -27.25 -27.59
C PRO A 7 -19.32 -25.74 -27.91
N ARG A 8 -20.50 -25.26 -28.31
CA ARG A 8 -20.80 -23.83 -28.43
C ARG A 8 -20.40 -23.13 -27.13
N LYS A 9 -19.74 -21.97 -27.24
CA LYS A 9 -19.67 -20.97 -26.17
C LYS A 9 -21.09 -20.71 -25.67
N LEU A 10 -21.47 -21.32 -24.56
CA LEU A 10 -22.63 -20.92 -23.78
C LEU A 10 -22.40 -19.50 -23.28
N ASP A 11 -23.46 -18.68 -23.28
CA ASP A 11 -23.45 -17.24 -23.03
C ASP A 11 -22.64 -16.82 -21.79
N ALA A 12 -21.35 -16.53 -21.98
CA ALA A 12 -20.45 -16.05 -20.93
C ALA A 12 -20.73 -14.58 -20.55
N SER A 13 -21.54 -13.86 -21.32
CA SER A 13 -21.84 -12.44 -21.12
C SER A 13 -22.63 -12.19 -19.83
N GLY A 14 -23.64 -13.01 -19.53
CA GLY A 14 -24.50 -12.85 -18.35
C GLY A 14 -23.81 -13.18 -17.02
N GLY A 15 -22.81 -14.07 -17.02
CA GLY A 15 -22.03 -14.40 -15.82
C GLY A 15 -21.05 -13.29 -15.45
N SER A 16 -20.41 -12.68 -16.46
CA SER A 16 -19.44 -11.60 -16.27
C SER A 16 -20.07 -10.31 -15.72
N SER A 17 -21.28 -9.97 -16.14
CA SER A 17 -21.98 -8.76 -15.68
C SER A 17 -22.39 -8.86 -14.20
N ARG A 18 -22.91 -10.00 -13.77
CA ARG A 18 -23.24 -10.26 -12.35
C ARG A 18 -22.01 -10.25 -11.46
N ALA A 19 -20.92 -10.89 -11.88
CA ALA A 19 -19.66 -10.87 -11.14
C ALA A 19 -19.09 -9.44 -11.01
N THR A 20 -19.20 -8.65 -12.08
CA THR A 20 -18.76 -7.24 -12.09
C THR A 20 -19.58 -6.40 -11.12
N ALA A 21 -20.91 -6.51 -11.14
CA ALA A 21 -21.80 -5.84 -10.19
C ALA A 21 -21.49 -6.24 -8.74
N ALA A 22 -21.28 -7.54 -8.49
CA ALA A 22 -20.91 -8.04 -7.16
C ALA A 22 -19.57 -7.48 -6.68
N LEU A 23 -18.55 -7.41 -7.55
CA LEU A 23 -17.24 -6.85 -7.20
C LEU A 23 -17.34 -5.35 -6.86
N TRP A 24 -18.13 -4.58 -7.60
CA TRP A 24 -18.42 -3.18 -7.25
C TRP A 24 -19.22 -3.06 -5.94
N GLY A 25 -20.13 -4.00 -5.68
CA GLY A 25 -20.78 -4.14 -4.37
C GLY A 25 -19.77 -4.33 -3.24
N LEU A 26 -18.71 -5.13 -3.45
CA LEU A 26 -17.62 -5.27 -2.47
C LEU A 26 -16.81 -3.99 -2.31
N VAL A 27 -16.59 -3.20 -3.37
CA VAL A 27 -15.95 -1.87 -3.25
C VAL A 27 -16.80 -0.96 -2.35
N GLY A 28 -18.13 -0.93 -2.57
CA GLY A 28 -19.05 -0.16 -1.73
C GLY A 28 -19.06 -0.63 -0.27
N LEU A 29 -19.14 -1.94 -0.04
CA LEU A 29 -19.13 -2.53 1.30
C LEU A 29 -17.79 -2.27 2.02
N GLY A 30 -16.66 -2.42 1.32
CA GLY A 30 -15.35 -2.08 1.84
C GLY A 30 -15.22 -0.58 2.16
N GLY A 31 -15.80 0.28 1.32
CA GLY A 31 -15.88 1.71 1.59
C GLY A 31 -16.62 2.02 2.89
N ALA A 32 -17.81 1.43 3.07
CA ALA A 32 -18.57 1.57 4.32
C ALA A 32 -17.82 1.02 5.53
N LEU A 33 -17.16 -0.13 5.40
CA LEU A 33 -16.33 -0.72 6.45
C LEU A 33 -15.20 0.24 6.88
N TYR A 34 -14.37 0.69 5.95
CA TYR A 34 -13.21 1.52 6.31
C TYR A 34 -13.59 2.95 6.73
N ALA A 35 -14.72 3.48 6.25
CA ALA A 35 -15.31 4.69 6.81
C ALA A 35 -15.74 4.48 8.28
N GLY A 36 -16.42 3.37 8.59
CA GLY A 36 -16.82 3.01 9.94
C GLY A 36 -15.63 2.77 10.87
N VAL A 37 -14.59 2.09 10.39
CA VAL A 37 -13.32 1.91 11.12
C VAL A 37 -12.70 3.26 11.45
N THR A 38 -12.64 4.19 10.48
CA THR A 38 -12.10 5.53 10.68
C THR A 38 -12.91 6.31 11.72
N ALA A 39 -14.24 6.27 11.65
CA ALA A 39 -15.11 6.88 12.66
C ALA A 39 -14.87 6.28 14.06
N ALA A 40 -14.74 4.96 14.17
CA ALA A 40 -14.46 4.30 15.44
C ALA A 40 -13.06 4.63 16.00
N LEU A 41 -12.07 4.84 15.13
CA LEU A 41 -10.73 5.31 15.51
C LEU A 41 -10.76 6.72 16.10
N PHE A 42 -11.62 7.61 15.57
CA PHE A 42 -11.83 8.95 16.14
C PHE A 42 -12.63 8.94 17.45
N ALA A 43 -13.42 7.90 17.70
CA ALA A 43 -14.21 7.72 18.91
C ALA A 43 -13.48 6.92 20.01
N ASP A 44 -12.15 6.82 19.95
CA ASP A 44 -11.30 6.06 20.89
C ASP A 44 -11.63 4.56 21.02
N ALA A 45 -12.36 3.98 20.06
CA ALA A 45 -12.71 2.56 20.00
C ALA A 45 -11.70 1.75 19.15
N ALA A 46 -10.41 2.08 19.24
CA ALA A 46 -9.40 1.62 18.28
C ALA A 46 -9.16 0.10 18.29
N GLY A 47 -9.23 -0.55 19.45
CA GLY A 47 -9.03 -1.99 19.58
C GLY A 47 -10.06 -2.81 18.77
N PRO A 48 -11.36 -2.70 19.10
CA PRO A 48 -12.43 -3.37 18.34
C PRO A 48 -12.47 -2.98 16.86
N ALA A 49 -12.19 -1.72 16.54
CA ALA A 49 -12.17 -1.23 15.15
C ALA A 49 -11.09 -1.95 14.31
N ARG A 50 -9.88 -2.11 14.86
CA ARG A 50 -8.77 -2.81 14.17
C ARG A 50 -9.09 -4.27 13.91
N TRP A 51 -9.64 -4.98 14.90
CA TRP A 51 -10.02 -6.39 14.72
C TRP A 51 -11.15 -6.57 13.72
N THR A 52 -12.16 -5.69 13.78
CA THR A 52 -13.23 -5.65 12.77
C THR A 52 -12.66 -5.44 11.37
N ALA A 53 -11.73 -4.48 11.21
CA ALA A 53 -11.08 -4.21 9.93
C ALA A 53 -10.29 -5.42 9.41
N VAL A 54 -9.61 -6.17 10.28
CA VAL A 54 -8.87 -7.39 9.91
C VAL A 54 -9.83 -8.51 9.48
N LEU A 55 -10.84 -8.82 10.29
CA LEU A 55 -11.73 -9.95 10.04
C LEU A 55 -12.68 -9.67 8.86
N ALA A 56 -13.39 -8.55 8.89
CA ALA A 56 -14.31 -8.18 7.80
C ALA A 56 -13.56 -7.83 6.51
N GLY A 57 -12.41 -7.14 6.64
CA GLY A 57 -11.53 -6.88 5.50
C GLY A 57 -10.95 -8.16 4.90
N GLY A 58 -10.64 -9.18 5.72
CA GLY A 58 -10.21 -10.49 5.26
C GLY A 58 -11.30 -11.23 4.49
N ALA A 59 -12.56 -11.17 4.95
CA ALA A 59 -13.69 -11.73 4.23
C ALA A 59 -13.93 -11.01 2.88
N LEU A 60 -13.87 -9.67 2.88
CA LEU A 60 -13.94 -8.85 1.66
C LEU A 60 -12.82 -9.20 0.68
N LEU A 61 -11.60 -9.38 1.17
CA LEU A 61 -10.45 -9.81 0.38
C LEU A 61 -10.68 -11.18 -0.27
N GLY A 62 -11.15 -12.16 0.51
CA GLY A 62 -11.44 -13.51 0.01
C GLY A 62 -12.51 -13.48 -1.09
N ALA A 63 -13.58 -12.72 -0.88
CA ALA A 63 -14.63 -12.53 -1.87
C ALA A 63 -14.12 -11.79 -3.12
N GLY A 64 -13.30 -10.75 -2.95
CA GLY A 64 -12.68 -10.00 -4.04
C GLY A 64 -11.73 -10.86 -4.88
N TRP A 65 -10.88 -11.67 -4.22
CA TRP A 65 -10.01 -12.64 -4.89
C TRP A 65 -10.79 -13.67 -5.70
N TRP A 66 -11.91 -14.16 -5.17
CA TRP A 66 -12.76 -15.10 -5.88
C TRP A 66 -13.51 -14.42 -7.04
N LEU A 67 -14.06 -13.24 -6.87
CA LEU A 67 -14.87 -12.57 -7.90
C LEU A 67 -14.03 -11.94 -9.02
N ALA A 68 -12.88 -11.35 -8.70
CA ALA A 68 -12.17 -10.49 -9.64
C ALA A 68 -11.78 -11.19 -10.96
N PRO A 69 -11.32 -12.45 -10.99
CA PRO A 69 -11.05 -13.15 -12.26
C PRO A 69 -12.30 -13.47 -13.10
N ARG A 70 -13.50 -13.39 -12.51
CA ARG A 70 -14.79 -13.74 -13.14
C ARG A 70 -15.52 -12.55 -13.76
N THR A 71 -15.01 -11.33 -13.57
CA THR A 71 -15.61 -10.10 -14.12
C THR A 71 -15.25 -9.89 -15.58
N ASP A 72 -15.76 -8.81 -16.18
CA ASP A 72 -15.09 -8.21 -17.34
C ASP A 72 -13.65 -7.82 -16.96
N PRO A 73 -12.63 -8.09 -17.81
CA PRO A 73 -11.23 -7.81 -17.48
C PRO A 73 -10.92 -6.34 -17.18
N ARG A 74 -11.51 -5.41 -17.93
CA ARG A 74 -11.27 -3.98 -17.76
C ARG A 74 -11.96 -3.49 -16.51
N ASP A 75 -13.25 -3.77 -16.38
CA ASP A 75 -14.05 -3.27 -15.27
C ASP A 75 -13.62 -3.89 -13.94
N GLY A 76 -13.24 -5.17 -13.93
CA GLY A 76 -12.70 -5.81 -12.74
C GLY A 76 -11.41 -5.19 -12.26
N LEU A 77 -10.50 -4.86 -13.17
CA LEU A 77 -9.25 -4.19 -12.80
C LEU A 77 -9.49 -2.76 -12.30
N ILE A 78 -10.44 -2.04 -12.92
CA ILE A 78 -10.86 -0.71 -12.46
C ILE A 78 -11.44 -0.81 -11.04
N ALA A 79 -12.34 -1.76 -10.78
CA ALA A 79 -12.93 -1.97 -9.46
C ALA A 79 -11.85 -2.27 -8.40
N VAL A 80 -10.88 -3.16 -8.71
CA VAL A 80 -9.74 -3.45 -7.83
C VAL A 80 -8.94 -2.18 -7.54
N ALA A 81 -8.62 -1.38 -8.56
CA ALA A 81 -7.86 -0.14 -8.41
C ALA A 81 -8.63 0.93 -7.61
N VAL A 82 -9.93 1.10 -7.87
CA VAL A 82 -10.79 2.03 -7.13
C VAL A 82 -10.89 1.62 -5.67
N GLY A 83 -11.14 0.35 -5.37
CA GLY A 83 -11.12 -0.14 -3.99
C GLY A 83 -9.77 0.10 -3.30
N ALA A 84 -8.66 -0.16 -4.00
CA ALA A 84 -7.33 0.04 -3.45
C ALA A 84 -7.07 1.50 -3.03
N VAL A 85 -7.47 2.46 -3.87
CA VAL A 85 -7.34 3.89 -3.57
C VAL A 85 -8.33 4.32 -2.50
N LEU A 86 -9.61 3.98 -2.66
CA LEU A 86 -10.69 4.39 -1.77
C LEU A 86 -10.41 3.97 -0.32
N PHE A 87 -10.05 2.70 -0.09
CA PHE A 87 -9.85 2.20 1.28
C PHE A 87 -8.68 2.88 2.00
N ARG A 88 -7.61 3.24 1.25
CA ARG A 88 -6.47 3.98 1.78
C ARG A 88 -6.84 5.43 2.10
N LEU A 89 -7.58 6.09 1.20
CA LEU A 89 -8.02 7.46 1.41
C LEU A 89 -9.01 7.59 2.58
N LEU A 90 -9.85 6.58 2.80
CA LEU A 90 -10.76 6.56 3.94
C LEU A 90 -10.02 6.47 5.27
N LEU A 91 -8.91 5.74 5.34
CA LEU A 91 -8.10 5.59 6.55
C LEU A 91 -7.13 6.76 6.80
N LEU A 92 -6.74 7.49 5.75
CA LEU A 92 -5.76 8.59 5.81
C LEU A 92 -6.05 9.66 6.89
N PRO A 93 -7.31 10.08 7.15
CA PRO A 93 -7.60 11.10 8.16
C PRO A 93 -7.27 10.69 9.60
N ALA A 94 -7.17 9.39 9.88
CA ALA A 94 -6.94 8.85 11.22
C ALA A 94 -5.56 8.16 11.34
N PRO A 95 -4.43 8.86 11.14
CA PRO A 95 -3.12 8.28 11.40
C PRO A 95 -2.97 8.06 12.91
N GLY A 96 -2.75 6.82 13.33
CA GLY A 96 -2.69 6.47 14.76
C GLY A 96 -2.36 5.01 15.06
N GLY A 97 -2.02 4.23 14.04
CA GLY A 97 -1.66 2.82 14.20
C GLY A 97 -0.33 2.62 14.93
N SER A 98 0.58 3.59 14.82
CA SER A 98 1.88 3.64 15.49
C SER A 98 2.25 5.09 15.85
N THR A 99 3.13 5.24 16.83
CA THR A 99 3.77 6.51 17.20
C THR A 99 5.09 6.75 16.46
N ASP A 100 5.56 5.79 15.66
CA ASP A 100 6.82 5.90 14.90
C ASP A 100 6.81 7.07 13.91
N VAL A 101 5.63 7.45 13.40
CA VAL A 101 5.48 8.61 12.51
C VAL A 101 6.05 9.89 13.12
N TYR A 102 5.97 10.06 14.45
CA TYR A 102 6.55 11.21 15.13
C TYR A 102 8.07 11.17 15.11
N ARG A 103 8.68 9.97 15.16
CA ARG A 103 10.12 9.81 14.98
C ARG A 103 10.54 10.15 13.55
N TYR A 104 9.76 9.75 12.54
CA TYR A 104 10.05 10.08 11.13
C TYR A 104 10.07 11.60 10.91
N LEU A 105 9.05 12.28 11.41
CA LEU A 105 8.92 13.74 11.32
C LEU A 105 10.05 14.45 12.07
N TRP A 106 10.41 13.95 13.26
CA TRP A 106 11.50 14.49 14.07
C TRP A 106 12.85 14.36 13.37
N ASP A 107 13.19 13.17 12.91
CA ASP A 107 14.49 12.93 12.26
C ASP A 107 14.60 13.73 10.96
N GLY A 108 13.50 13.91 10.22
CA GLY A 108 13.43 14.81 9.07
C GLY A 108 13.72 16.28 9.44
N ARG A 109 13.22 16.76 10.58
CA ARG A 109 13.51 18.10 11.10
C ARG A 109 14.98 18.23 11.54
N VAL A 110 15.53 17.26 12.25
CA VAL A 110 16.93 17.26 12.69
C VAL A 110 17.86 17.34 11.48
N GLN A 111 17.59 16.55 10.44
CA GLN A 111 18.32 16.61 9.18
C GLN A 111 18.18 17.95 8.46
N ALA A 112 16.99 18.56 8.50
CA ALA A 112 16.75 19.88 7.90
C ALA A 112 17.50 21.02 8.61
N ALA A 113 17.82 20.85 9.90
CA ALA A 113 18.69 21.74 10.65
C ALA A 113 20.19 21.49 10.40
N GLY A 114 20.55 20.59 9.48
CA GLY A 114 21.93 20.23 9.17
C GLY A 114 22.59 19.31 10.20
N ILE A 115 21.81 18.71 11.11
CA ILE A 115 22.31 17.86 12.18
C ILE A 115 22.19 16.38 11.77
N ASN A 116 23.20 15.58 12.09
CA ASN A 116 23.20 14.15 11.86
C ASN A 116 22.20 13.44 12.82
N PRO A 117 21.14 12.78 12.31
CA PRO A 117 20.13 12.14 13.17
C PRO A 117 20.66 10.90 13.92
N TYR A 118 21.81 10.36 13.52
CA TYR A 118 22.47 9.25 14.21
C TYR A 118 23.35 9.69 15.39
N ALA A 119 23.67 10.99 15.49
CA ALA A 119 24.58 11.50 16.52
C ALA A 119 23.88 11.73 17.86
N HIS A 120 22.59 12.10 17.84
CA HIS A 120 21.86 12.60 18.99
C HIS A 120 20.51 11.91 19.15
N ALA A 121 20.16 11.57 20.39
CA ALA A 121 18.78 11.19 20.73
C ALA A 121 17.89 12.45 20.82
N PRO A 122 16.56 12.35 20.61
CA PRO A 122 15.65 13.50 20.75
C PRO A 122 15.71 14.24 22.08
N THR A 123 16.11 13.59 23.17
CA THR A 123 16.27 14.19 24.50
C THR A 123 17.64 14.86 24.71
N ASP A 124 18.57 14.75 23.76
CA ASP A 124 19.87 15.40 23.83
C ASP A 124 19.73 16.94 23.96
N PRO A 125 20.46 17.58 24.90
CA PRO A 125 20.46 19.04 25.05
C PRO A 125 20.77 19.82 23.77
N ALA A 126 21.60 19.27 22.88
CA ALA A 126 21.94 19.89 21.59
C ALA A 126 20.73 20.11 20.68
N LEU A 127 19.65 19.34 20.88
CA LEU A 127 18.44 19.41 20.05
C LEU A 127 17.29 20.23 20.70
N VAL A 128 17.51 20.87 21.86
CA VAL A 128 16.46 21.63 22.57
C VAL A 128 15.78 22.67 21.67
N GLY A 129 16.56 23.38 20.84
CA GLY A 129 16.04 24.40 19.91
C GLY A 129 15.12 23.86 18.81
N LEU A 130 15.08 22.55 18.56
CA LEU A 130 14.24 21.93 17.54
C LEU A 130 12.93 21.34 18.09
N ARG A 131 12.80 21.27 19.42
CA ARG A 131 11.64 20.67 20.11
C ARG A 131 10.41 21.54 19.89
N ASP A 132 9.33 20.93 19.38
CA ASP A 132 8.03 21.59 19.24
C ASP A 132 7.03 21.06 20.28
N ARG A 133 5.81 21.58 20.23
CA ARG A 133 4.72 21.16 21.12
C ARG A 133 3.86 20.02 20.55
N THR A 134 4.09 19.58 19.32
CA THR A 134 3.16 18.72 18.58
C THR A 134 3.76 17.36 18.21
N VAL A 135 4.99 17.34 17.72
CA VAL A 135 5.75 16.15 17.34
C VAL A 135 6.60 15.65 18.50
N TRP A 136 7.44 16.52 19.09
CA TRP A 136 8.44 16.08 20.08
C TRP A 136 7.85 15.34 21.29
N PRO A 137 6.73 15.79 21.91
CA PRO A 137 6.14 15.10 23.06
C PRO A 137 5.59 13.70 22.74
N ARG A 138 5.38 13.39 21.44
CA ARG A 138 4.78 12.13 20.98
C ARG A 138 5.80 11.15 20.39
N ILE A 139 7.08 11.52 20.37
CA ILE A 139 8.16 10.65 19.91
C ILE A 139 8.29 9.47 20.88
N ASN A 140 8.15 8.26 20.36
CA ASN A 140 8.48 7.04 21.09
C ASN A 140 10.01 6.87 21.24
N HIS A 141 10.46 6.16 22.28
CA HIS A 141 11.88 5.85 22.49
C HIS A 141 12.80 7.08 22.44
N ARG A 142 12.34 8.20 23.00
CA ARG A 142 12.96 9.55 22.86
C ARG A 142 14.39 9.67 23.41
N ASP A 143 14.83 8.72 24.21
CA ASP A 143 16.19 8.62 24.74
C ASP A 143 17.13 7.82 23.82
N ASP A 144 16.57 7.15 22.81
CA ASP A 144 17.31 6.35 21.85
C ASP A 144 17.64 7.17 20.59
N ARG A 145 18.85 6.93 20.08
CA ARG A 145 19.29 7.38 18.75
C ARG A 145 18.49 6.66 17.68
N THR A 146 18.42 7.26 16.49
CA THR A 146 17.66 6.67 15.40
C THR A 146 18.21 5.30 14.99
N ILE A 147 17.32 4.33 14.85
CA ILE A 147 17.61 2.98 14.33
C ILE A 147 17.31 2.89 12.82
N TYR A 148 16.74 3.93 12.23
CA TYR A 148 16.27 3.87 10.85
C TYR A 148 17.44 3.89 9.86
N PRO A 149 17.46 3.01 8.85
CA PRO A 149 18.54 2.94 7.88
C PRO A 149 18.62 4.20 7.02
N PRO A 150 19.76 4.47 6.35
CA PRO A 150 19.96 5.70 5.57
C PRO A 150 18.88 5.96 4.51
N ALA A 151 18.36 4.91 3.86
CA ALA A 151 17.27 5.04 2.89
C ALA A 151 15.97 5.55 3.53
N ALA A 152 15.64 5.10 4.74
CA ALA A 152 14.49 5.61 5.49
C ALA A 152 14.72 7.07 5.92
N GLN A 153 15.93 7.40 6.39
CA GLN A 153 16.29 8.79 6.71
C GLN A 153 16.15 9.74 5.51
N ALA A 154 16.54 9.29 4.32
CA ALA A 154 16.37 10.05 3.09
C ALA A 154 14.88 10.35 2.81
N THR A 155 13.99 9.38 3.06
CA THR A 155 12.54 9.59 2.96
C THR A 155 12.05 10.64 3.96
N PHE A 156 12.52 10.61 5.20
CA PHE A 156 12.13 11.58 6.24
C PHE A 156 12.56 13.00 5.86
N ARG A 157 13.80 13.14 5.38
CA ARG A 157 14.34 14.40 4.88
C ARG A 157 13.54 14.92 3.67
N ALA A 158 13.24 14.04 2.72
CA ALA A 158 12.48 14.39 1.52
C ALA A 158 11.06 14.87 1.89
N ALA A 159 10.35 14.12 2.74
CA ALA A 159 9.02 14.50 3.21
C ALA A 159 9.02 15.86 3.93
N HIS A 160 10.03 16.11 4.79
CA HIS A 160 10.19 17.40 5.45
C HIS A 160 10.47 18.55 4.45
N ALA A 161 11.30 18.30 3.44
CA ALA A 161 11.67 19.29 2.43
C ALA A 161 10.48 19.72 1.56
N ILE A 162 9.58 18.80 1.21
CA ILE A 162 8.36 19.08 0.44
C ILE A 162 7.17 19.54 1.31
N GLY A 163 7.40 19.81 2.60
CA GLY A 163 6.39 20.37 3.50
C GLY A 163 5.42 19.37 4.13
N LEU A 164 5.60 18.07 3.91
CA LEU A 164 4.78 17.01 4.52
C LEU A 164 5.25 16.71 5.95
N ARG A 165 5.01 17.67 6.84
CA ARG A 165 5.53 17.70 8.23
C ARG A 165 4.51 17.30 9.29
N THR A 166 3.35 16.79 8.88
CA THR A 166 2.30 16.30 9.77
C THR A 166 2.18 14.77 9.67
N PRO A 167 1.64 14.08 10.68
CA PRO A 167 1.40 12.64 10.60
C PRO A 167 0.61 12.26 9.34
N THR A 168 -0.50 12.94 9.06
CA THR A 168 -1.30 12.73 7.85
C THR A 168 -0.50 12.96 6.58
N GLY A 169 0.31 14.02 6.52
CA GLY A 169 1.15 14.33 5.36
C GLY A 169 2.18 13.23 5.10
N PHE A 170 2.84 12.72 6.14
CA PHE A 170 3.78 11.61 6.01
C PHE A 170 3.08 10.30 5.63
N THR A 171 1.94 10.00 6.24
CA THR A 171 1.09 8.84 5.86
C THR A 171 0.70 8.89 4.39
N ALA A 172 0.44 10.08 3.82
CA ALA A 172 0.17 10.21 2.39
C ALA A 172 1.38 9.77 1.51
N VAL A 173 2.61 10.02 1.96
CA VAL A 173 3.82 9.52 1.25
C VAL A 173 3.91 8.00 1.29
N VAL A 174 3.64 7.41 2.47
CA VAL A 174 3.59 5.95 2.67
C VAL A 174 2.51 5.31 1.78
N ILE A 175 1.31 5.91 1.74
CA ILE A 175 0.22 5.48 0.86
C ILE A 175 0.60 5.59 -0.62
N ALA A 176 1.29 6.68 -1.02
CA ALA A 176 1.73 6.86 -2.39
C ALA A 176 2.74 5.77 -2.80
N ALA A 177 3.68 5.42 -1.92
CA ALA A 177 4.62 4.32 -2.15
C ALA A 177 3.89 2.97 -2.29
N ASP A 178 2.90 2.72 -1.43
CA ASP A 178 2.10 1.49 -1.46
C ASP A 178 1.21 1.38 -2.72
N LEU A 179 0.58 2.47 -3.16
CA LEU A 179 -0.18 2.52 -4.42
C LEU A 179 0.74 2.33 -5.64
N ALA A 180 1.95 2.91 -5.62
CA ALA A 180 2.95 2.67 -6.65
C ALA A 180 3.40 1.19 -6.66
N ALA A 181 3.53 0.57 -5.49
CA ALA A 181 3.82 -0.86 -5.34
C ALA A 181 2.71 -1.72 -5.96
N ILE A 182 1.43 -1.42 -5.71
CA ILE A 182 0.29 -2.06 -6.39
C ILE A 182 0.41 -1.93 -7.91
N GLY A 183 0.73 -0.74 -8.41
CA GLY A 183 0.93 -0.50 -9.84
C GLY A 183 2.08 -1.33 -10.44
N LEU A 184 3.17 -1.56 -9.70
CA LEU A 184 4.25 -2.47 -10.11
C LEU A 184 3.81 -3.93 -10.04
N LEU A 185 3.04 -4.33 -9.01
CA LEU A 185 2.52 -5.68 -8.88
C LEU A 185 1.61 -6.04 -10.05
N VAL A 186 0.68 -5.16 -10.42
CA VAL A 186 -0.18 -5.34 -11.61
C VAL A 186 0.66 -5.54 -12.87
N ARG A 187 1.72 -4.74 -13.06
CA ARG A 187 2.65 -4.88 -14.20
C ARG A 187 3.38 -6.22 -14.19
N LEU A 188 3.87 -6.66 -13.03
CA LEU A 188 4.59 -7.91 -12.86
C LEU A 188 3.69 -9.12 -13.12
N VAL A 189 2.47 -9.11 -12.58
CA VAL A 189 1.46 -10.17 -12.80
C VAL A 189 1.11 -10.28 -14.29
N ARG A 190 0.92 -9.16 -14.99
CA ARG A 190 0.71 -9.16 -16.45
C ARG A 190 1.89 -9.76 -17.20
N ARG A 191 3.12 -9.39 -16.83
CA ARG A 191 4.34 -9.92 -17.47
C ARG A 191 4.52 -11.42 -17.23
N ALA A 192 4.02 -11.93 -16.11
CA ALA A 192 4.00 -13.37 -15.82
C ALA A 192 2.90 -14.13 -16.59
N GLY A 193 2.16 -13.48 -17.49
CA GLY A 193 1.04 -14.09 -18.23
C GLY A 193 -0.15 -14.44 -17.34
N ARG A 194 -0.26 -13.80 -16.18
CA ARG A 194 -1.34 -14.02 -15.22
C ARG A 194 -2.34 -12.86 -15.25
N ASP A 195 -3.52 -13.12 -14.72
CA ASP A 195 -4.58 -12.13 -14.66
C ASP A 195 -4.21 -10.98 -13.70
N PRO A 196 -4.07 -9.72 -14.18
CA PRO A 196 -3.74 -8.56 -13.33
C PRO A 196 -4.70 -8.33 -12.17
N ARG A 197 -5.94 -8.81 -12.29
CA ARG A 197 -6.96 -8.66 -11.25
C ARG A 197 -6.61 -9.43 -9.97
N LEU A 198 -5.70 -10.42 -10.05
CA LEU A 198 -5.15 -11.12 -8.89
C LEU A 198 -4.36 -10.20 -7.94
N ALA A 199 -3.96 -9.00 -8.40
CA ALA A 199 -3.38 -7.98 -7.52
C ALA A 199 -4.32 -7.57 -6.38
N VAL A 200 -5.62 -7.88 -6.46
CA VAL A 200 -6.60 -7.69 -5.37
C VAL A 200 -6.13 -8.29 -4.04
N VAL A 201 -5.40 -9.41 -4.06
CA VAL A 201 -4.87 -10.09 -2.86
C VAL A 201 -3.97 -9.17 -2.03
N TYR A 202 -3.21 -8.28 -2.67
CA TYR A 202 -2.40 -7.29 -1.99
C TYR A 202 -3.15 -5.95 -1.87
N ALA A 203 -3.82 -5.53 -2.95
CA ALA A 203 -4.43 -4.22 -3.04
C ALA A 203 -5.53 -4.00 -1.99
N TRP A 204 -6.28 -5.05 -1.63
CA TRP A 204 -7.35 -5.01 -0.64
C TRP A 204 -6.96 -5.68 0.69
N HIS A 205 -5.67 -5.97 0.89
CA HIS A 205 -5.22 -6.69 2.08
C HIS A 205 -5.40 -5.83 3.35
N PRO A 206 -6.17 -6.27 4.36
CA PRO A 206 -6.47 -5.44 5.53
C PRO A 206 -5.22 -5.07 6.33
N LEU A 207 -4.22 -5.97 6.41
CA LEU A 207 -2.95 -5.64 7.08
C LEU A 207 -2.13 -4.59 6.33
N ALA A 208 -2.16 -4.57 4.99
CA ALA A 208 -1.47 -3.53 4.22
C ALA A 208 -2.18 -2.18 4.43
N LEU A 209 -3.52 -2.19 4.42
CA LEU A 209 -4.33 -1.00 4.69
C LEU A 209 -4.07 -0.44 6.10
N LEU A 210 -4.12 -1.28 7.14
CA LEU A 210 -3.86 -0.82 8.51
C LEU A 210 -2.39 -0.45 8.73
N GLY A 211 -1.44 -1.24 8.24
CA GLY A 211 -0.01 -0.97 8.38
C GLY A 211 0.40 0.33 7.69
N PHE A 212 -0.08 0.58 6.48
CA PHE A 212 0.38 1.71 5.67
C PHE A 212 -0.50 2.94 5.82
N ALA A 213 -1.83 2.80 5.70
CA ALA A 213 -2.75 3.94 5.72
C ALA A 213 -3.16 4.38 7.15
N HIS A 214 -3.07 3.49 8.15
CA HIS A 214 -3.35 3.85 9.55
C HIS A 214 -2.08 3.98 10.42
N ALA A 215 -1.08 3.10 10.25
CA ALA A 215 0.14 3.10 11.06
C ALA A 215 1.34 3.82 10.42
N ALA A 216 1.27 4.20 9.14
CA ALA A 216 2.34 4.88 8.41
C ALA A 216 3.67 4.09 8.35
N HIS A 217 3.61 2.76 8.36
CA HIS A 217 4.80 1.90 8.31
C HIS A 217 5.58 2.04 7.00
N LEU A 218 6.91 2.03 7.10
CA LEU A 218 7.85 2.26 5.98
C LEU A 218 8.00 1.04 5.06
N GLU A 219 7.47 -0.10 5.44
CA GLU A 219 7.58 -1.36 4.72
C GLU A 219 6.95 -1.26 3.33
N SER A 220 6.03 -0.31 3.11
CA SER A 220 5.53 0.08 1.78
C SER A 220 6.66 0.44 0.79
N PHE A 221 7.70 1.15 1.24
CA PHE A 221 8.87 1.48 0.41
C PHE A 221 9.72 0.24 0.11
N VAL A 222 9.80 -0.70 1.06
CA VAL A 222 10.50 -1.98 0.86
C VAL A 222 9.76 -2.81 -0.18
N VAL A 223 8.44 -2.93 -0.08
CA VAL A 223 7.61 -3.63 -1.07
C VAL A 223 7.76 -2.97 -2.45
N LEU A 224 7.71 -1.64 -2.51
CA LEU A 224 7.93 -0.88 -3.74
C LEU A 224 9.29 -1.21 -4.38
N ALA A 225 10.37 -1.17 -3.60
CA ALA A 225 11.72 -1.45 -4.06
C ALA A 225 11.89 -2.90 -4.55
N VAL A 226 11.35 -3.87 -3.81
CA VAL A 226 11.39 -5.29 -4.19
C VAL A 226 10.63 -5.53 -5.49
N LEU A 227 9.44 -4.96 -5.65
CA LEU A 227 8.66 -5.08 -6.88
C LEU A 227 9.34 -4.38 -8.06
N ALA A 228 9.97 -3.22 -7.83
CA ALA A 228 10.75 -2.53 -8.85
C ALA A 228 11.94 -3.37 -9.31
N ALA A 229 12.68 -3.96 -8.36
CA ALA A 229 13.81 -4.85 -8.65
C ALA A 229 13.34 -6.11 -9.43
N ALA A 230 12.24 -6.74 -9.01
CA ALA A 230 11.67 -7.89 -9.72
C ALA A 230 11.22 -7.52 -11.15
N LEU A 231 10.67 -6.31 -11.34
CA LEU A 231 10.26 -5.83 -12.64
C LEU A 231 11.46 -5.52 -13.56
N ALA A 232 12.54 -4.96 -13.02
CA ALA A 232 13.79 -4.72 -13.74
C ALA A 232 14.47 -6.06 -14.13
N TRP A 233 14.54 -7.00 -13.21
CA TRP A 233 15.07 -8.35 -13.44
C TRP A 233 14.32 -9.08 -14.57
N THR A 234 12.99 -9.01 -14.57
CA THR A 234 12.17 -9.64 -15.62
C THR A 234 12.30 -8.94 -16.98
N ALA A 235 12.60 -7.64 -17.02
CA ALA A 235 12.90 -6.94 -18.28
C ALA A 235 14.23 -7.40 -18.89
N GLY A 236 15.29 -7.54 -18.09
CA GLY A 236 16.62 -7.96 -18.56
C GLY A 236 16.65 -9.39 -19.14
N ARG A 237 15.80 -10.31 -18.64
CA ARG A 237 15.73 -11.67 -19.19
C ARG A 237 15.13 -11.74 -20.60
N LEU A 238 14.25 -10.82 -20.99
CA LEU A 238 13.68 -10.79 -22.34
C LEU A 238 14.67 -10.28 -23.39
N GLU A 239 15.58 -9.38 -23.00
CA GLU A 239 16.69 -8.97 -23.86
C GLU A 239 17.69 -10.12 -24.06
N GLN A 240 18.01 -10.87 -22.99
CA GLN A 240 18.92 -12.02 -23.09
C GLN A 240 18.39 -13.18 -23.94
N VAL A 241 17.09 -13.49 -23.87
CA VAL A 241 16.48 -14.52 -24.74
C VAL A 241 16.45 -14.07 -26.21
N ARG A 242 16.32 -12.76 -26.49
CA ARG A 242 16.36 -12.21 -27.85
C ARG A 242 17.74 -12.23 -28.48
N CYS A 243 18.81 -11.99 -27.71
CA CYS A 243 20.18 -12.11 -28.25
C CYS A 243 20.67 -13.56 -28.39
N TRP A 244 19.92 -14.53 -27.85
CA TRP A 244 20.21 -15.96 -27.94
C TRP A 244 19.26 -16.69 -28.92
N ASP A 245 18.74 -16.01 -29.94
CA ASP A 245 18.08 -16.65 -31.08
C ASP A 245 19.13 -17.01 -32.14
N TRP A 246 19.75 -18.19 -31.97
CA TRP A 246 20.75 -18.73 -32.89
C TRP A 246 20.17 -19.20 -34.23
N ARG A 247 18.86 -19.06 -34.48
CA ARG A 247 18.19 -19.47 -35.74
C ARG A 247 18.40 -18.48 -36.91
N ARG A 248 19.48 -17.71 -36.88
CA ARG A 248 19.96 -16.88 -38.00
C ARG A 248 21.42 -17.17 -38.33
N ARG A 249 21.74 -18.44 -38.59
CA ARG A 249 22.92 -18.83 -39.38
C ARG A 249 22.53 -19.96 -40.31
#